data_AF-A0A383CLC1-F1
#
_entry.id   AF-A0A383CLC1-F1
#
_cell.length_a   1.000
_cell.length_b   1.000
_cell.length_c   1.000
_cell.angle_alpha   90.00
_cell.angle_beta   90.00
_cell.angle_gamma   90.00
#
_symmetry.space_group_name_H-M   'P 1'
#
loop_
_entity.id
_entity.type
_entity.pdbx_description
1 polymer ?
#
loop_
_entity_poly.entity_id
_entity_poly.type
_entity_poly.pdbx_seq_one_letter_code
_entity_poly.pdbx_strand_id
1 'polypeptide(L)'
;FKKSIHYRGALNLYLYVARLFEYRKIVLLGCEMDSGIPFYEHYPEAQWMPEIENYQPSYEERLRNRYAFLYDSKGKHSLMTTILAINEYVFDPEGVELYVFNKKSLLYPTIPLYRL
;
A
#
# COMPACT_ATOMS: atom_id res chain seq x y z
N PHE A 1 -2.73 16.05 9.17
CA PHE A 1 -2.00 16.13 7.89
C PHE A 1 -0.98 17.27 7.82
N LYS A 2 -1.35 18.57 7.88
CA LYS A 2 -0.37 19.68 7.77
C LYS A 2 0.62 19.89 8.95
N LYS A 3 0.36 19.34 10.14
CA LYS A 3 1.22 19.55 11.33
C LYS A 3 1.73 18.28 12.01
N SER A 4 1.33 17.12 11.51
CA SER A 4 1.81 15.84 12.01
C SER A 4 1.46 14.75 10.99
N ILE A 5 2.47 14.27 10.27
CA ILE A 5 2.37 12.99 9.57
C ILE A 5 2.99 11.98 10.53
N HIS A 6 2.15 11.31 11.31
CA HIS A 6 2.58 10.10 12.00
C HIS A 6 2.60 9.00 10.93
N TYR A 7 3.77 8.78 10.31
CA TYR A 7 3.95 7.76 9.28
C TYR A 7 3.61 6.38 9.85
N ARG A 8 2.55 5.76 9.33
CA ARG A 8 2.22 4.37 9.62
C ARG A 8 2.66 3.52 8.43
N GLY A 9 3.88 3.00 8.51
CA GLY A 9 4.47 2.11 7.51
C GLY A 9 5.16 2.85 6.36
N ALA A 10 5.97 2.11 5.61
CA ALA A 10 6.81 2.63 4.54
C ALA A 10 6.00 3.26 3.39
N LEU A 11 4.78 2.78 3.13
CA LEU A 11 3.96 3.26 2.00
C LEU A 11 3.54 4.73 2.13
N ASN A 12 3.12 5.18 3.31
CA ASN A 12 2.77 6.60 3.52
C ASN A 12 3.99 7.51 3.34
N LEU A 13 5.18 7.03 3.69
CA LEU A 13 6.42 7.75 3.47
C LEU A 13 6.73 7.83 1.97
N TYR A 14 6.60 6.74 1.23
CA TYR A 14 6.80 6.74 -0.23
C TYR A 14 5.83 7.67 -0.95
N LEU A 15 4.55 7.70 -0.56
CA LEU A 15 3.55 8.62 -1.11
C LEU A 15 3.90 10.08 -0.82
N TYR A 16 4.34 10.38 0.40
CA TYR A 16 4.79 11.72 0.75
C TYR A 16 6.06 12.13 -0.02
N VAL A 17 7.01 11.22 -0.18
CA VAL A 17 8.23 11.45 -0.97
C VAL A 17 7.88 11.66 -2.44
N ALA A 18 6.96 10.88 -3.01
CA ALA A 18 6.50 11.06 -4.39
C ALA A 18 5.89 12.46 -4.58
N ARG A 19 5.11 12.94 -3.60
CA ARG A 19 4.60 14.32 -3.59
C ARG A 19 5.72 15.36 -3.53
N LEU A 20 6.74 15.16 -2.69
CA LEU A 20 7.88 16.08 -2.60
C LEU A 20 8.70 16.17 -3.89
N PHE A 21 8.76 15.07 -4.65
CA PHE A 21 9.35 15.03 -5.98
C PHE A 21 8.40 15.49 -7.09
N GLU A 22 7.23 16.04 -6.73
CA GLU A 22 6.25 16.60 -7.66
C GLU A 22 5.69 15.61 -8.69
N TYR A 23 5.69 14.31 -8.37
CA TYR A 23 5.02 13.31 -9.21
C TYR A 23 3.52 13.61 -9.29
N ARG A 24 3.01 13.75 -10.52
CA ARG A 24 1.58 14.01 -10.79
C ARG A 24 0.77 12.76 -11.04
N LYS A 25 1.43 11.64 -11.30
CA LYS A 25 0.80 10.35 -11.55
C LYS A 25 1.53 9.28 -10.74
N ILE A 26 0.81 8.66 -9.81
CA ILE A 26 1.34 7.64 -8.92
C ILE A 26 0.57 6.34 -9.19
N VAL A 27 1.30 5.27 -9.52
CA VAL A 27 0.72 3.94 -9.74
C VAL A 27 1.19 3.03 -8.62
N LEU A 28 0.24 2.41 -7.91
CA LEU A 28 0.52 1.44 -6.86
C LEU A 28 0.66 0.03 -7.46
N LEU A 29 1.86 -0.56 -7.32
CA LEU A 29 2.18 -1.94 -7.67
C LEU A 29 2.56 -2.72 -6.41
N GLY A 30 2.16 -3.98 -6.31
CA GLY A 30 2.46 -4.82 -5.13
C GLY A 30 1.76 -4.36 -3.84
N CYS A 31 0.74 -3.52 -3.97
CA CYS A 31 -0.06 -2.96 -2.87
C CYS A 31 -1.51 -3.43 -2.96
N GLU A 32 -1.74 -4.68 -3.35
CA GLU A 32 -3.07 -5.24 -3.51
C GLU A 32 -3.79 -5.39 -2.16
N MET A 33 -3.02 -5.63 -1.09
CA MET A 33 -3.53 -5.77 0.29
C MET A 33 -4.54 -6.91 0.46
N ASP A 34 -4.68 -7.79 -0.54
CA ASP A 34 -5.66 -8.86 -0.63
C ASP A 34 -5.21 -10.16 0.06
N SER A 35 -3.90 -10.34 0.24
CA SER A 35 -3.27 -11.43 0.97
C SER A 35 -2.04 -10.96 1.75
N GLY A 36 -1.69 -11.66 2.83
CA GLY A 36 -0.41 -11.49 3.52
C GLY A 36 0.73 -12.25 2.84
N ILE A 37 0.50 -12.81 1.66
CA ILE A 37 1.51 -13.49 0.86
C ILE A 37 2.32 -12.42 0.13
N PRO A 38 3.63 -12.33 0.36
CA PRO A 38 4.48 -11.41 -0.36
C PRO A 38 4.48 -11.72 -1.86
N PHE A 39 4.54 -10.69 -2.69
CA PHE A 39 4.50 -10.87 -4.14
C PHE A 39 5.62 -11.80 -4.63
N TYR A 40 6.82 -11.71 -4.04
CA TYR A 40 8.03 -12.41 -4.47
C TYR A 40 7.92 -13.94 -4.38
N GLU A 41 6.97 -14.50 -3.62
CA GLU A 41 6.75 -15.95 -3.60
C GLU A 41 6.36 -16.49 -4.99
N HIS A 42 5.76 -15.64 -5.83
CA HIS A 42 5.34 -15.99 -7.18
C HIS A 42 6.36 -15.65 -8.28
N TYR A 43 7.50 -15.01 -7.94
CA TYR A 43 8.51 -14.56 -8.89
C TYR A 43 9.86 -15.20 -8.55
N PRO A 44 10.30 -16.24 -9.31
CA PRO A 44 11.55 -16.97 -9.03
C PRO A 44 12.77 -16.07 -8.81
N GLU A 45 12.88 -14.98 -9.57
CA GLU A 45 13.95 -13.99 -9.51
C GLU A 45 14.01 -13.20 -8.20
N ALA A 46 12.93 -13.21 -7.40
CA ALA A 46 12.79 -12.48 -6.16
C ALA A 46 12.71 -13.39 -4.92
N GLN A 47 12.82 -14.71 -5.09
CA GLN A 47 12.69 -15.69 -3.99
C GLN A 47 13.85 -15.65 -2.97
N TRP A 48 14.87 -14.80 -3.15
CA TRP A 48 15.90 -14.48 -2.16
C TRP A 48 15.43 -13.45 -1.12
N MET A 49 14.34 -12.71 -1.37
CA MET A 49 13.83 -11.69 -0.44
C MET A 49 13.51 -12.19 0.99
N PRO A 50 13.05 -13.43 1.23
CA PRO A 50 12.87 -13.97 2.58
C PRO A 50 14.14 -13.94 3.44
N GLU A 51 15.32 -14.07 2.82
CA GLU A 51 16.62 -14.06 3.51
C GLU A 51 16.93 -12.68 4.10
N ILE A 52 16.31 -11.63 3.57
CA ILE A 52 16.48 -10.24 4.02
C ILE A 52 15.41 -9.86 5.04
N GLU A 53 14.19 -10.37 4.86
CA GLU A 53 13.04 -9.96 5.66
C GLU A 53 13.01 -10.55 7.08
N ASN A 54 13.97 -11.42 7.43
CA ASN A 54 14.25 -11.94 8.79
C ASN A 54 13.01 -11.97 9.70
N TYR A 55 12.29 -13.10 9.63
CA TYR A 55 11.09 -13.46 10.39
C TYR A 55 9.77 -13.22 9.64
N GLN A 56 9.34 -14.24 8.90
CA GLN A 56 7.98 -14.33 8.35
C GLN A 56 7.18 -15.34 9.20
N PRO A 57 5.94 -15.03 9.63
CA PRO A 57 5.00 -16.02 10.18
C PRO A 57 4.81 -17.18 9.19
N SER A 58 4.29 -18.34 9.61
CA SER A 58 4.20 -19.51 8.72
C SER A 58 3.38 -19.22 7.45
N TYR A 59 3.56 -19.98 6.38
CA TYR A 59 2.78 -19.80 5.15
C TYR A 59 1.26 -19.87 5.42
N GLU A 60 0.83 -20.80 6.28
CA GLU A 60 -0.57 -20.92 6.70
C GLU A 60 -1.05 -19.73 7.53
N GLU A 61 -0.18 -19.09 8.31
CA GLU A 61 -0.49 -17.85 9.02
C GLU A 61 -0.59 -16.67 8.04
N ARG A 62 0.29 -16.56 7.04
CA ARG A 62 0.22 -15.52 5.99
C ARG A 62 -1.02 -15.65 5.12
N LEU A 63 -1.43 -16.88 4.79
CA LEU A 63 -2.67 -17.14 4.04
C LEU A 63 -3.92 -16.73 4.83
N ARG A 64 -3.94 -16.99 6.15
CA ARG A 64 -5.06 -16.61 7.03
C ARG A 64 -5.11 -15.11 7.27
N ASN A 65 -3.95 -14.44 7.23
CA ASN A 65 -3.82 -13.01 7.44
C ASN A 65 -3.91 -12.26 6.10
N ARG A 66 -5.10 -11.78 5.70
CA ARG A 66 -5.12 -10.58 4.84
C ARG A 66 -4.41 -9.48 5.62
N TYR A 67 -3.31 -8.91 5.11
CA TYR A 67 -2.42 -7.96 5.80
C TYR A 67 -2.97 -7.57 7.17
N ALA A 68 -2.67 -8.37 8.21
CA ALA A 68 -3.37 -8.35 9.50
C ALA A 68 -3.28 -7.00 10.24
N PHE A 69 -2.52 -6.06 9.68
CA PHE A 69 -2.39 -4.67 10.11
C PHE A 69 -3.47 -3.74 9.56
N LEU A 70 -4.35 -4.22 8.66
CA LEU A 70 -5.46 -3.46 8.08
C LEU A 70 -6.61 -3.25 9.07
N TYR A 71 -6.86 -4.22 9.95
CA TYR A 71 -7.97 -4.16 10.86
C TYR A 71 -7.45 -4.22 12.29
N ASP A 72 -7.57 -3.08 12.97
CA ASP A 72 -7.60 -2.98 14.42
C ASP A 72 -6.26 -3.06 15.18
N SER A 73 -5.53 -1.94 15.17
CA SER A 73 -4.58 -1.66 16.25
C SER A 73 -5.05 -0.41 17.00
N LYS A 74 -5.64 -0.57 18.19
CA LYS A 74 -5.82 0.47 19.22
C LYS A 74 -6.11 1.88 18.67
N GLY A 75 -7.29 2.09 18.10
CA GLY A 75 -7.77 3.42 17.67
C GLY A 75 -7.08 4.01 16.43
N LYS A 76 -6.35 3.21 15.65
CA LYS A 76 -5.70 3.65 14.41
C LYS A 76 -6.50 3.23 13.18
N HIS A 77 -6.59 4.12 12.18
CA HIS A 77 -7.24 3.83 10.89
C HIS A 77 -6.47 2.77 10.09
N SER A 78 -7.19 1.99 9.27
CA SER A 78 -6.60 1.02 8.34
C SER A 78 -5.63 1.69 7.35
N LEU A 79 -4.70 0.93 6.78
CA LEU A 79 -3.85 1.42 5.70
C LEU A 79 -4.69 1.90 4.50
N MET A 80 -5.72 1.12 4.13
CA MET A 80 -6.68 1.49 3.08
C MET A 80 -7.33 2.84 3.36
N THR A 81 -7.91 3.04 4.55
CA THR A 81 -8.50 4.32 4.99
C THR A 81 -7.49 5.45 4.91
N THR A 82 -6.22 5.18 5.26
CA THR A 82 -5.17 6.20 5.23
C THR A 82 -4.82 6.61 3.80
N ILE A 83 -4.70 5.66 2.87
CA ILE A 83 -4.44 5.92 1.44
C ILE A 83 -5.60 6.71 0.85
N LEU A 84 -6.85 6.31 1.12
CA LEU A 84 -8.03 7.03 0.64
C LEU A 84 -8.09 8.46 1.18
N ALA A 85 -7.77 8.66 2.46
CA ALA A 85 -7.71 10.00 3.05
C ALA A 85 -6.57 10.86 2.45
N ILE A 86 -5.41 10.28 2.16
CA ILE A 86 -4.33 10.99 1.45
C ILE A 86 -4.80 11.38 0.05
N ASN A 87 -5.49 10.47 -0.66
CA ASN A 87 -6.00 10.78 -1.99
C ASN A 87 -6.97 11.98 -1.95
N GLU A 88 -8.02 11.87 -1.12
CA GLU A 88 -9.09 12.87 -1.03
C GLU A 88 -8.60 14.24 -0.51
N TYR A 89 -7.76 14.26 0.52
CA TYR A 89 -7.41 15.52 1.21
C TYR A 89 -6.07 16.11 0.80
N VAL A 90 -5.25 15.40 0.04
CA VAL A 90 -3.91 15.86 -0.38
C VAL A 90 -3.73 15.77 -1.89
N PHE A 91 -3.93 14.60 -2.49
CA PHE A 91 -3.64 14.42 -3.92
C PHE A 91 -4.68 15.05 -4.84
N ASP A 92 -5.97 14.84 -4.60
CA ASP A 92 -7.04 15.40 -5.43
C ASP A 92 -6.97 16.95 -5.45
N PRO A 93 -6.80 17.66 -4.31
CA PRO A 93 -6.66 19.12 -4.32
C PRO A 93 -5.38 19.63 -5.00
N GLU A 94 -4.34 18.79 -5.07
CA GLU A 94 -3.05 19.14 -5.69
C GLU A 94 -2.96 18.69 -7.16
N GLY A 95 -4.02 18.06 -7.70
CA GLY A 95 -4.04 17.52 -9.06
C GLY A 95 -3.07 16.35 -9.26
N VAL A 96 -2.85 15.55 -8.22
CA VAL A 96 -2.09 14.30 -8.31
C VAL A 96 -3.05 13.14 -8.54
N GLU A 97 -2.81 12.35 -9.57
CA GLU A 97 -3.63 11.20 -9.94
C GLU A 97 -3.05 9.92 -9.32
N LEU A 98 -3.84 9.24 -8.49
CA LEU A 98 -3.48 7.95 -7.91
C LEU A 98 -4.18 6.80 -8.65
N TYR A 99 -3.44 5.73 -8.94
CA TYR A 99 -3.94 4.55 -9.62
C TYR A 99 -3.51 3.26 -8.92
N VAL A 100 -4.29 2.20 -9.10
CA VAL A 100 -3.88 0.82 -8.80
C VAL A 100 -3.54 0.10 -10.09
N PHE A 101 -2.56 -0.82 -10.05
CA PHE A 101 -2.18 -1.60 -11.22
C PHE A 101 -3.04 -2.87 -11.41
N ASN A 102 -3.67 -3.36 -10.33
CA ASN A 102 -4.34 -4.66 -10.32
C ASN A 102 -5.77 -4.56 -9.77
N LYS A 103 -6.73 -5.16 -10.47
CA LYS A 103 -8.15 -5.23 -10.04
C LYS A 103 -8.37 -6.03 -8.76
N LYS A 104 -7.41 -6.85 -8.35
CA LYS A 104 -7.44 -7.56 -7.06
C LYS A 104 -7.18 -6.64 -5.86
N SER A 105 -6.66 -5.43 -6.09
CA SER A 105 -6.40 -4.49 -5.02
C SER A 105 -7.67 -4.16 -4.24
N LEU A 106 -7.58 -4.16 -2.91
CA LEU A 106 -8.69 -3.73 -2.04
C LEU A 106 -9.05 -2.25 -2.21
N LEU A 107 -8.19 -1.45 -2.87
CA LEU A 107 -8.48 -0.06 -3.23
C LEU A 107 -9.32 0.06 -4.50
N TYR A 108 -9.41 -0.99 -5.33
CA TYR A 108 -10.27 -1.01 -6.51
C TYR A 108 -11.72 -1.34 -6.11
N PRO A 109 -12.76 -0.65 -6.65
CA PRO A 109 -12.71 0.34 -7.74
C PRO A 109 -12.58 1.79 -7.27
N THR A 110 -12.48 2.07 -5.97
CA THR A 110 -12.43 3.44 -5.43
C THR A 110 -11.25 4.24 -5.98
N ILE A 111 -10.07 3.63 -6.05
CA ILE A 111 -8.92 4.14 -6.80
C ILE A 111 -8.94 3.49 -8.19
N PRO A 112 -8.85 4.27 -9.29
CA PRO A 112 -8.99 3.75 -10.64
C PRO A 112 -7.83 2.82 -11.03
N LEU A 113 -8.13 1.87 -11.92
CA LEU A 113 -7.12 1.01 -12.53
C LEU A 113 -6.29 1.82 -13.53
N TYR A 114 -4.96 1.73 -13.44
CA TYR A 114 -4.06 2.29 -14.44
C TYR A 114 -4.24 1.58 -15.79
N ARG A 115 -4.34 2.35 -16.88
CA ARG A 115 -4.39 1.84 -18.26
C ARG A 115 -3.20 2.42 -19.02
N LEU A 116 -2.47 1.55 -19.71
CA LEU A 116 -1.40 1.91 -20.63
C LEU A 116 -1.97 2.55 -21.90
#